data_AF-A0A966CVI8-F1
#
_entry.id   AF-A0A966CVI8-F1
#
_cell.length_a   1.000
_cell.length_b   1.000
_cell.length_c   1.000
_cell.angle_alpha   90.00
_cell.angle_beta   90.00
_cell.angle_gamma   90.00
#
_symmetry.space_group_name_H-M   'P 1'
#
loop_
_entity.id
_entity.type
_entity.pdbx_description
1 polymer ?
#
loop_
_entity_poly.entity_id
_entity_poly.type
_entity_poly.pdbx_seq_one_letter_code
_entity_poly.pdbx_strand_id
1 'polypeptide(L)'
;MKSCQNILRDKIRIFHKQTSRSILTGFLCVAMTASGLFLGCAEGKGVDASLSKQQEAQVVALLGDLNENAPESVKNELRQLVYEVETRIAEREEKGNYLIPIEEGKLWEDITVLLDKESIRQLGGYYYEADDDKESTKQTLDYGKKTMDNLKQRLSKEDWNELNKIRNEYFAAKENGAQDYDVDTDSEIRAIINKYKEMDADAIVLNVLDAKDQQNVGMFKITPEFDAVYQKGTENGLKLLGTEDQASLKKIWKQTTNILPKELFANFKYFKVGGDGELGTYAYVMPLDSEGKTWCMVVDPADVKGDGYYPYTLVHEMAHYITLNETQVEYYTDELYPMDRFEDWLCVAKEDSYLQAFYKLFWRDIITDWYIDSDNPYFYYRHQSDFITGYASTDCTEDMAESFSAYVLLDKAPTPETQAKLDFFDSYPELKALKKDILNNIKKNGVYVSPEMEPAYEQEDRSAELDNFINVMIGITEIMG
;
A
#
# COMPACT_ATOMS: atom_id res chain seq x y z
N MET A 1 8.19 -3.33 -7.86
CA MET A 1 7.58 -2.91 -6.56
C MET A 1 6.51 -1.83 -6.68
N LYS A 2 6.63 -0.74 -7.47
CA LYS A 2 5.49 0.18 -7.78
C LYS A 2 4.24 -0.52 -8.37
N SER A 3 4.38 -1.72 -8.92
CA SER A 3 3.30 -2.53 -9.53
C SER A 3 2.38 -3.21 -8.48
N CYS A 4 2.93 -3.69 -7.34
CA CYS A 4 2.12 -4.27 -6.24
C CYS A 4 1.20 -3.23 -5.62
N GLN A 5 1.73 -2.02 -5.37
CA GLN A 5 0.98 -0.85 -4.90
C GLN A 5 -0.21 -0.55 -5.79
N ASN A 6 -0.03 -0.53 -7.11
CA ASN A 6 -1.12 -0.25 -8.04
C ASN A 6 -2.13 -1.40 -8.10
N ILE A 7 -1.75 -2.67 -8.01
CA ILE A 7 -2.71 -3.78 -8.10
C ILE A 7 -3.56 -3.89 -6.83
N LEU A 8 -2.95 -3.72 -5.65
CA LEU A 8 -3.66 -3.67 -4.38
C LEU A 8 -4.48 -2.37 -4.33
N ARG A 9 -3.88 -1.17 -4.47
CA ARG A 9 -4.60 0.13 -4.50
C ARG A 9 -5.70 0.19 -5.57
N ASP A 10 -5.50 -0.30 -6.79
CA ASP A 10 -6.47 -0.20 -7.89
C ASP A 10 -7.63 -1.19 -7.78
N LYS A 11 -7.46 -2.35 -7.11
CA LYS A 11 -8.58 -3.25 -6.80
C LYS A 11 -9.36 -2.76 -5.58
N ILE A 12 -8.67 -2.11 -4.67
CA ILE A 12 -9.16 -1.53 -3.43
C ILE A 12 -9.94 -0.22 -3.72
N ARG A 13 -9.58 0.56 -4.75
CA ARG A 13 -10.18 1.88 -5.05
C ARG A 13 -11.69 1.93 -5.40
N ILE A 14 -12.39 0.83 -5.68
CA ILE A 14 -13.66 0.87 -6.45
C ILE A 14 -14.91 0.40 -5.70
N PHE A 15 -14.78 -0.27 -4.56
CA PHE A 15 -15.97 -0.87 -3.92
C PHE A 15 -16.79 0.04 -2.99
N HIS A 16 -16.36 1.28 -2.68
CA HIS A 16 -17.00 2.06 -1.62
C HIS A 16 -16.90 3.58 -1.78
N LYS A 17 -17.74 4.13 -2.64
CA LYS A 17 -18.32 5.47 -2.40
C LYS A 17 -19.80 5.39 -2.04
N GLN A 18 -20.28 4.23 -1.58
CA GLN A 18 -21.70 3.99 -1.34
C GLN A 18 -22.30 4.73 -0.12
N THR A 19 -21.55 5.62 0.53
CA THR A 19 -22.03 6.49 1.63
C THR A 19 -21.53 7.93 1.63
N SER A 20 -20.76 8.34 0.62
CA SER A 20 -20.39 9.76 0.46
C SER A 20 -21.56 10.61 -0.09
N ARG A 21 -22.80 10.16 0.13
CA ARG A 21 -24.05 10.82 -0.29
C ARG A 21 -24.58 11.88 0.66
N SER A 22 -23.79 12.35 1.63
CA SER A 22 -24.17 13.50 2.46
C SER A 22 -23.30 14.75 2.29
N ILE A 23 -22.32 14.77 1.38
CA ILE A 23 -21.44 15.93 1.22
C ILE A 23 -21.24 16.28 -0.26
N LEU A 24 -22.32 16.59 -0.99
CA LEU A 24 -22.27 17.56 -2.10
C LEU A 24 -23.69 17.91 -2.62
N THR A 25 -24.49 18.62 -1.82
CA THR A 25 -25.54 19.51 -2.37
C THR A 25 -26.00 20.48 -1.28
N GLY A 26 -25.52 21.72 -1.35
CA GLY A 26 -25.91 22.74 -0.37
C GLY A 26 -25.27 24.10 -0.58
N PHE A 27 -25.08 24.56 -1.82
CA PHE A 27 -24.86 25.98 -2.09
C PHE A 27 -26.21 26.73 -2.03
N LEU A 28 -26.24 27.79 -1.21
CA LEU A 28 -26.93 29.10 -1.31
C LEU A 28 -27.79 29.53 -0.10
N CYS A 29 -27.40 30.73 0.37
CA CYS A 29 -28.21 31.83 0.92
C CYS A 29 -28.52 31.96 2.43
N VAL A 30 -27.73 32.84 3.07
CA VAL A 30 -28.09 34.03 3.86
C VAL A 30 -29.09 33.89 5.03
N ALA A 31 -28.59 34.12 6.26
CA ALA A 31 -29.07 35.22 7.11
C ALA A 31 -28.08 35.54 8.24
N MET A 32 -27.72 36.83 8.32
CA MET A 32 -26.99 37.44 9.44
C MET A 32 -27.76 37.30 10.75
N THR A 33 -27.05 37.09 11.86
CA THR A 33 -27.21 37.94 13.05
C THR A 33 -25.87 38.13 13.76
N ALA A 34 -25.51 39.40 13.96
CA ALA A 34 -24.48 39.87 14.88
C ALA A 34 -24.78 39.35 16.30
N SER A 35 -23.82 39.12 17.19
CA SER A 35 -22.94 40.14 17.78
C SER A 35 -21.92 39.43 18.68
N GLY A 36 -20.67 39.86 18.66
CA GLY A 36 -19.66 39.36 19.61
C GLY A 36 -18.25 39.83 19.29
N LEU A 37 -18.07 41.15 19.17
CA LEU A 37 -16.77 41.80 19.09
C LEU A 37 -15.86 41.37 20.26
N PHE A 38 -14.71 40.77 19.95
CA PHE A 38 -13.45 41.09 20.61
C PHE A 38 -12.35 41.19 19.54
N LEU A 39 -12.19 42.42 19.04
CA LEU A 39 -10.95 42.86 18.42
C LEU A 39 -9.93 43.06 19.56
N GLY A 40 -8.88 42.27 19.53
CA GLY A 40 -7.68 42.47 20.32
C GLY A 40 -6.48 42.11 19.48
N CYS A 41 -5.99 43.08 18.69
CA CYS A 41 -4.61 43.04 18.21
C CYS A 41 -3.71 42.97 19.44
N ALA A 42 -2.95 41.88 19.59
CA ALA A 42 -1.86 41.79 20.54
C ALA A 42 -0.62 41.32 19.79
N GLU A 43 0.33 42.26 19.71
CA GLU A 43 1.73 42.08 19.40
C GLU A 43 2.33 40.86 20.12
N GLY A 44 3.39 40.32 19.51
CA GLY A 44 4.12 39.15 19.94
C GLY A 44 4.28 39.03 21.46
N LYS A 45 3.70 37.97 22.01
CA LYS A 45 4.13 37.36 23.25
C LYS A 45 4.41 35.91 22.92
N GLY A 46 5.69 35.52 23.01
CA GLY A 46 6.06 34.12 23.05
C GLY A 46 5.24 33.44 24.13
N VAL A 47 4.36 32.56 23.71
CA VAL A 47 3.66 31.67 24.62
C VAL A 47 4.68 30.62 25.01
N ASP A 48 5.25 30.78 26.21
CA ASP A 48 6.01 29.73 26.90
C ASP A 48 4.99 28.69 27.43
N ALA A 49 4.24 28.07 26.50
CA ALA A 49 3.50 26.86 26.79
C ALA A 49 4.51 25.74 26.64
N SER A 50 5.01 25.24 27.77
CA SER A 50 5.81 24.02 27.78
C SER A 50 4.99 22.92 27.10
N LEU A 51 5.47 22.42 25.97
CA LEU A 51 4.85 21.31 25.28
C LEU A 51 4.63 20.13 26.23
N SER A 52 3.56 19.37 25.99
CA SER A 52 3.43 18.07 26.63
C SER A 52 4.57 17.15 26.19
N LYS A 53 4.87 16.11 26.99
CA LYS A 53 5.87 15.10 26.60
C LYS A 53 5.55 14.46 25.25
N GLN A 54 4.26 14.30 24.93
CA GLN A 54 3.80 13.73 23.67
C GLN A 54 4.08 14.69 22.50
N GLN A 55 3.82 15.99 22.67
CA GLN A 55 4.09 16.97 21.62
C GLN A 55 5.60 17.12 21.34
N GLU A 56 6.45 17.07 22.37
CA GLU A 56 7.91 17.04 22.14
C GLU A 56 8.35 15.74 21.43
N ALA A 57 7.73 14.60 21.75
CA ALA A 57 8.02 13.35 21.05
C ALA A 57 7.62 13.42 19.57
N GLN A 58 6.47 14.03 19.26
CA GLN A 58 6.01 14.24 17.89
C GLN A 58 6.94 15.18 17.10
N VAL A 59 7.45 16.25 17.72
CA VAL A 59 8.45 17.13 17.08
C VAL A 59 9.73 16.37 16.73
N VAL A 60 10.20 15.50 17.64
CA VAL A 60 11.36 14.63 17.38
C VAL A 60 11.05 13.63 16.28
N ALA A 61 9.87 13.00 16.32
CA ALA A 61 9.43 12.05 15.31
C ALA A 61 9.39 12.70 13.93
N LEU A 62 8.67 13.82 13.75
CA LEU A 62 8.56 14.55 12.48
C LEU A 62 9.91 14.96 11.88
N LEU A 63 10.90 15.32 12.72
CA LEU A 63 12.23 15.65 12.25
C LEU A 63 13.05 14.42 11.83
N GLY A 64 12.72 13.23 12.35
CA GLY A 64 13.45 11.99 12.11
C GLY A 64 14.97 12.16 12.24
N ASP A 65 15.69 11.74 11.20
CA ASP A 65 17.15 11.80 11.09
C ASP A 65 17.71 13.24 11.11
N LEU A 66 16.88 14.24 10.82
CA LEU A 66 17.28 15.66 10.83
C LEU A 66 17.38 16.21 12.26
N ASN A 67 16.74 15.56 13.24
CA ASN A 67 16.52 16.12 14.56
C ASN A 67 17.83 16.55 15.26
N GLU A 68 18.90 15.75 15.17
CA GLU A 68 20.16 16.08 15.86
C GLU A 68 20.77 17.40 15.39
N ASN A 69 20.64 17.72 14.10
CA ASN A 69 21.29 18.87 13.46
C ASN A 69 20.32 20.01 13.09
N ALA A 70 19.03 19.86 13.39
CA ALA A 70 18.02 20.88 13.16
C ALA A 70 18.28 22.10 14.08
N PRO A 71 18.33 23.34 13.55
CA PRO A 71 18.55 24.53 14.36
C PRO A 71 17.41 24.73 15.37
N GLU A 72 17.73 25.30 16.53
CA GLU A 72 16.71 25.58 17.55
C GLU A 72 15.60 26.51 17.04
N SER A 73 15.88 27.37 16.06
CA SER A 73 14.85 28.18 15.39
C SER A 73 13.82 27.32 14.66
N VAL A 74 14.27 26.29 13.92
CA VAL A 74 13.39 25.35 13.21
C VAL A 74 12.61 24.51 14.20
N LYS A 75 13.28 24.00 15.25
CA LYS A 75 12.61 23.24 16.32
C LYS A 75 11.53 24.08 17.00
N ASN A 76 11.81 25.34 17.33
CA ASN A 76 10.83 26.21 17.97
C ASN A 76 9.63 26.54 17.08
N GLU A 77 9.86 26.76 15.79
CA GLU A 77 8.78 26.97 14.82
C GLU A 77 7.91 25.70 14.69
N LEU A 78 8.54 24.53 14.57
CA LEU A 78 7.84 23.25 14.53
C LEU A 78 7.05 22.98 15.81
N ARG A 79 7.62 23.28 16.99
CA ARG A 79 6.91 23.17 18.29
C ARG A 79 5.65 24.04 18.33
N GLN A 80 5.68 25.25 17.77
CA GLN A 80 4.52 26.13 17.73
C GLN A 80 3.42 25.57 16.82
N LEU A 81 3.79 25.09 15.63
CA LEU A 81 2.86 24.48 14.69
C LEU A 81 2.24 23.20 15.26
N VAL A 82 3.06 22.31 15.84
CA VAL A 82 2.60 21.08 16.50
C VAL A 82 1.68 21.37 17.68
N TYR A 83 2.02 22.36 18.52
CA TYR A 83 1.14 22.77 19.61
C TYR A 83 -0.23 23.22 19.09
N GLU A 84 -0.25 24.05 18.06
CA GLU A 84 -1.49 24.58 17.50
C GLU A 84 -2.34 23.47 16.89
N VAL A 85 -1.76 22.60 16.07
CA VAL A 85 -2.51 21.55 15.37
C VAL A 85 -3.03 20.48 16.34
N GLU A 86 -2.23 20.01 17.30
CA GLU A 86 -2.68 19.01 18.29
C GLU A 86 -3.75 19.59 19.23
N THR A 87 -3.68 20.88 19.57
CA THR A 87 -4.74 21.55 20.35
C THR A 87 -6.06 21.54 19.57
N ARG A 88 -6.02 21.87 18.27
CA ARG A 88 -7.21 21.86 17.40
C ARG A 88 -7.79 20.46 17.23
N ILE A 89 -6.93 19.46 16.98
CA ILE A 89 -7.33 18.05 16.89
C ILE A 89 -8.03 17.63 18.19
N ALA A 90 -7.43 17.87 19.36
CA ALA A 90 -8.00 17.51 20.64
C ALA A 90 -9.38 18.18 20.89
N GLU A 91 -9.50 19.49 20.65
CA GLU A 91 -10.76 20.23 20.81
C GLU A 91 -11.86 19.78 19.83
N ARG A 92 -11.46 19.32 18.65
CA ARG A 92 -12.36 18.83 17.60
C ARG A 92 -12.84 17.42 17.91
N GLU A 93 -11.94 16.52 18.29
CA GLU A 93 -12.24 15.13 18.63
C GLU A 93 -13.01 15.00 19.95
N GLU A 94 -12.79 15.87 20.94
CA GLU A 94 -13.61 15.92 22.18
C GLU A 94 -15.10 16.15 21.87
N LYS A 95 -15.41 16.80 20.74
CA LYS A 95 -16.78 17.04 20.26
C LYS A 95 -17.32 15.90 19.39
N GLY A 96 -16.57 14.82 19.21
CA GLY A 96 -16.90 13.70 18.32
C GLY A 96 -16.88 14.09 16.84
N ASN A 97 -16.13 15.14 16.46
CA ASN A 97 -15.96 15.52 15.07
C ASN A 97 -14.62 14.97 14.55
N TYR A 98 -14.66 14.05 13.59
CA TYR A 98 -13.46 13.44 13.02
C TYR A 98 -13.14 13.94 11.60
N LEU A 99 -13.96 14.84 11.06
CA LEU A 99 -13.70 15.46 9.77
C LEU A 99 -12.60 16.54 9.93
N ILE A 100 -11.50 16.38 9.20
CA ILE A 100 -10.38 17.32 9.20
C ILE A 100 -10.79 18.64 8.50
N PRO A 101 -10.79 19.79 9.18
CA PRO A 101 -11.05 21.10 8.57
C PRO A 101 -9.89 21.57 7.68
N ILE A 102 -10.19 22.43 6.71
CA ILE A 102 -9.20 23.04 5.80
C ILE A 102 -8.09 23.76 6.59
N GLU A 103 -8.44 24.40 7.71
CA GLU A 103 -7.48 25.11 8.55
C GLU A 103 -6.47 24.18 9.23
N GLU A 104 -6.88 22.98 9.64
CA GLU A 104 -5.95 21.96 10.17
C GLU A 104 -5.07 21.40 9.05
N GLY A 105 -5.63 21.17 7.86
CA GLY A 105 -4.86 20.76 6.68
C GLY A 105 -3.74 21.75 6.35
N LYS A 106 -4.03 23.06 6.37
CA LYS A 106 -3.03 24.11 6.13
C LYS A 106 -1.90 24.14 7.16
N LEU A 107 -2.20 23.85 8.44
CA LEU A 107 -1.15 23.75 9.45
C LEU A 107 -0.21 22.59 9.18
N TRP A 108 -0.75 21.45 8.72
CA TRP A 108 0.06 20.32 8.29
C TRP A 108 0.86 20.59 7.01
N GLU A 109 0.30 21.34 6.05
CA GLU A 109 1.05 21.85 4.89
C GLU A 109 2.24 22.73 5.35
N ASP A 110 2.02 23.65 6.29
CA ASP A 110 3.08 24.51 6.84
C ASP A 110 4.17 23.70 7.57
N ILE A 111 3.78 22.68 8.34
CA ILE A 111 4.70 21.72 8.98
C ILE A 111 5.54 21.00 7.91
N THR A 112 4.89 20.42 6.90
CA THR A 112 5.55 19.66 5.82
C THR A 112 6.55 20.54 5.08
N VAL A 113 6.16 21.77 4.73
CA VAL A 113 7.04 22.75 4.08
C VAL A 113 8.24 23.12 4.93
N LEU A 114 8.08 23.23 6.26
CA LEU A 114 9.19 23.47 7.18
C LEU A 114 10.16 22.27 7.22
N LEU A 115 9.63 21.05 7.29
CA LEU A 115 10.40 19.80 7.28
C LEU A 115 11.16 19.61 5.96
N ASP A 116 10.54 19.92 4.82
CA ASP A 116 11.17 19.83 3.51
C ASP A 116 12.30 20.84 3.35
N LYS A 117 12.10 22.09 3.81
CA LYS A 117 13.19 23.09 3.82
C LYS A 117 14.37 22.62 4.65
N GLU A 118 14.11 21.99 5.80
CA GLU A 118 15.16 21.46 6.67
C GLU A 118 15.85 20.23 6.05
N SER A 119 15.07 19.35 5.40
CA SER A 119 15.59 18.23 4.60
C SER A 119 16.55 18.73 3.52
N ILE A 120 16.13 19.73 2.74
CA ILE A 120 16.95 20.34 1.68
C ILE A 120 18.21 20.98 2.26
N ARG A 121 18.12 21.62 3.43
CA ARG A 121 19.25 22.28 4.08
C ARG A 121 20.32 21.28 4.52
N GLN A 122 19.91 20.11 5.04
CA GLN A 122 20.84 19.11 5.58
C GLN A 122 21.32 18.10 4.53
N LEU A 123 20.42 17.66 3.65
CA LEU A 123 20.63 16.54 2.72
C LEU A 123 20.83 16.99 1.27
N GLY A 124 20.53 18.26 0.97
CA GLY A 124 20.55 18.82 -0.38
C GLY A 124 19.17 18.74 -1.04
N GLY A 125 18.99 19.52 -2.11
CA GLY A 125 17.79 19.48 -2.92
C GLY A 125 17.76 18.22 -3.77
N TYR A 126 16.67 17.45 -3.68
CA TYR A 126 16.38 16.37 -4.59
C TYR A 126 15.45 16.91 -5.69
N TYR A 127 16.00 17.08 -6.89
CA TYR A 127 15.15 17.22 -8.07
C TYR A 127 14.73 15.82 -8.47
N TYR A 128 13.60 15.38 -7.94
CA TYR A 128 12.86 14.31 -8.58
C TYR A 128 12.24 14.93 -9.84
N GLU A 129 12.90 14.79 -10.98
CA GLU A 129 12.14 14.80 -12.24
C GLU A 129 11.21 13.59 -12.10
N ALA A 130 9.92 13.88 -11.88
CA ALA A 130 8.92 12.90 -12.27
C ALA A 130 9.31 12.52 -13.70
N ASP A 131 9.51 11.22 -13.95
CA ASP A 131 9.43 10.68 -15.31
C ASP A 131 7.94 10.83 -15.75
N ASP A 132 7.45 12.08 -15.74
CA ASP A 132 6.28 12.52 -16.48
C ASP A 132 6.67 12.28 -17.93
N ASP A 133 5.91 11.42 -18.60
CA ASP A 133 6.01 11.15 -20.03
C ASP A 133 7.22 10.35 -20.54
N LYS A 134 7.67 9.33 -19.80
CA LYS A 134 7.90 8.05 -20.51
C LYS A 134 6.59 7.29 -20.54
N GLU A 135 5.67 7.82 -21.34
CA GLU A 135 4.65 7.04 -22.02
C GLU A 135 5.42 6.00 -22.85
N SER A 136 5.85 4.93 -22.18
CA SER A 136 6.39 3.78 -22.89
C SER A 136 5.28 3.42 -23.84
N THR A 137 5.60 3.39 -25.12
CA THR A 137 4.76 2.83 -26.17
C THR A 137 4.60 1.32 -25.98
N LYS A 138 4.41 0.86 -24.73
CA LYS A 138 3.74 -0.39 -24.42
C LYS A 138 2.39 -0.26 -25.11
N GLN A 139 2.21 -1.04 -26.18
CA GLN A 139 0.89 -1.45 -26.62
C GLN A 139 -0.02 -1.58 -25.40
N THR A 140 -1.25 -1.06 -25.49
CA THR A 140 -2.31 -1.24 -24.48
C THR A 140 -2.60 -2.74 -24.34
N LEU A 141 -1.70 -3.44 -23.65
CA LEU A 141 -1.75 -4.84 -23.30
C LEU A 141 -2.91 -4.98 -22.35
N ASP A 142 -3.89 -5.77 -22.75
CA ASP A 142 -5.06 -6.11 -21.95
C ASP A 142 -5.21 -7.63 -22.00
N TYR A 143 -4.57 -8.32 -21.05
CA TYR A 143 -4.64 -9.78 -20.94
C TYR A 143 -6.05 -10.25 -20.56
N GLY A 144 -6.81 -9.43 -19.84
CA GLY A 144 -8.20 -9.75 -19.50
C GLY A 144 -9.11 -9.87 -20.73
N LYS A 145 -8.80 -9.20 -21.86
CA LYS A 145 -9.51 -9.45 -23.14
C LYS A 145 -9.36 -10.89 -23.64
N LYS A 146 -8.22 -11.54 -23.41
CA LYS A 146 -8.05 -12.96 -23.77
C LYS A 146 -8.95 -13.86 -22.93
N THR A 147 -9.12 -13.55 -21.64
CA THR A 147 -10.10 -14.21 -20.76
C THR A 147 -11.52 -14.01 -21.30
N MET A 148 -11.87 -12.78 -21.71
CA MET A 148 -13.17 -12.48 -22.31
C MET A 148 -13.44 -13.25 -23.62
N ASP A 149 -12.43 -13.43 -24.47
CA ASP A 149 -12.54 -14.24 -25.70
C ASP A 149 -12.83 -15.72 -25.40
N ASN A 150 -12.19 -16.27 -24.36
CA ASN A 150 -12.46 -17.64 -23.90
C ASN A 150 -13.89 -17.79 -23.35
N LEU A 151 -14.38 -16.80 -22.62
CA LEU A 151 -15.74 -16.78 -22.06
C LEU A 151 -16.81 -16.66 -23.16
N LYS A 152 -16.50 -15.99 -24.27
CA LYS A 152 -17.42 -15.83 -25.41
C LYS A 152 -17.96 -17.15 -25.98
N GLN A 153 -17.16 -18.21 -25.89
CA GLN A 153 -17.53 -19.53 -26.40
C GLN A 153 -18.44 -20.31 -25.42
N ARG A 154 -18.63 -19.79 -24.21
CA ARG A 154 -19.29 -20.49 -23.10
C ARG A 154 -20.54 -19.78 -22.59
N LEU A 155 -20.57 -18.45 -22.71
CA LEU A 155 -21.70 -17.62 -22.32
C LEU A 155 -22.69 -17.46 -23.49
N SER A 156 -23.95 -17.17 -23.15
CA SER A 156 -24.93 -16.67 -24.10
C SER A 156 -24.43 -15.36 -24.72
N LYS A 157 -24.92 -15.03 -25.91
CA LYS A 157 -24.53 -13.79 -26.59
C LYS A 157 -24.90 -12.57 -25.74
N GLU A 158 -26.05 -12.61 -25.12
CA GLU A 158 -26.59 -11.56 -24.25
C GLU A 158 -25.71 -11.39 -23.00
N ASP A 159 -25.43 -12.48 -22.28
CA ASP A 159 -24.61 -12.42 -21.05
C ASP A 159 -23.16 -12.01 -21.34
N TRP A 160 -22.58 -12.48 -22.45
CA TRP A 160 -21.22 -12.07 -22.83
C TRP A 160 -21.14 -10.58 -23.17
N ASN A 161 -22.14 -10.06 -23.89
CA ASN A 161 -22.17 -8.63 -24.22
C ASN A 161 -22.29 -7.77 -22.96
N GLU A 162 -23.12 -8.19 -22.00
CA GLU A 162 -23.28 -7.47 -20.74
C GLU A 162 -21.99 -7.53 -19.90
N LEU A 163 -21.40 -8.71 -19.75
CA LEU A 163 -20.12 -8.88 -19.04
C LEU A 163 -19.01 -8.01 -19.66
N ASN A 164 -18.92 -7.99 -20.99
CA ASN A 164 -17.94 -7.19 -21.71
C ASN A 164 -18.20 -5.68 -21.52
N LYS A 165 -19.46 -5.26 -21.47
CA LYS A 165 -19.83 -3.87 -21.19
C LYS A 165 -19.38 -3.45 -19.79
N ILE A 166 -19.77 -4.22 -18.77
CA ILE A 166 -19.40 -3.97 -17.36
C ILE A 166 -17.88 -3.83 -17.21
N ARG A 167 -17.12 -4.79 -17.76
CA ARG A 167 -15.66 -4.76 -17.72
C ARG A 167 -15.07 -3.50 -18.38
N ASN A 168 -15.57 -3.12 -19.55
CA ASN A 168 -15.03 -1.95 -20.26
C ASN A 168 -15.36 -0.65 -19.53
N GLU A 169 -16.55 -0.55 -18.93
CA GLU A 169 -16.93 0.59 -18.10
C GLU A 169 -16.08 0.69 -16.84
N TYR A 170 -15.80 -0.43 -16.17
CA TYR A 170 -14.87 -0.52 -15.03
C TYR A 170 -13.48 0.04 -15.38
N PHE A 171 -12.87 -0.41 -16.48
CA PHE A 171 -11.54 0.08 -16.85
C PHE A 171 -11.57 1.51 -17.38
N ALA A 172 -12.62 1.93 -18.08
CA ALA A 172 -12.76 3.32 -18.51
C ALA A 172 -12.91 4.25 -17.30
N ALA A 173 -13.60 3.81 -16.24
CA ALA A 173 -13.68 4.55 -14.99
C ALA A 173 -12.32 4.69 -14.32
N LYS A 174 -11.56 3.58 -14.24
CA LYS A 174 -10.17 3.59 -13.73
C LYS A 174 -9.28 4.57 -14.48
N GLU A 175 -9.25 4.49 -15.80
CA GLU A 175 -8.37 5.28 -16.66
C GLU A 175 -8.71 6.78 -16.63
N ASN A 176 -9.98 7.13 -16.52
CA ASN A 176 -10.41 8.52 -16.45
C ASN A 176 -10.33 9.10 -15.03
N GLY A 177 -9.85 8.34 -14.05
CA GLY A 177 -9.93 8.70 -12.63
C GLY A 177 -11.36 9.04 -12.21
N ALA A 178 -12.36 8.43 -12.87
CA ALA A 178 -13.75 8.79 -12.71
C ALA A 178 -14.18 8.50 -11.27
N GLN A 179 -14.31 9.58 -10.49
CA GLN A 179 -14.66 9.50 -9.07
C GLN A 179 -16.09 9.02 -8.80
N ASP A 180 -16.90 8.83 -9.86
CA ASP A 180 -18.36 8.62 -9.83
C ASP A 180 -18.82 7.28 -10.45
N TYR A 181 -17.93 6.32 -10.71
CA TYR A 181 -18.34 4.99 -11.20
C TYR A 181 -18.90 4.14 -10.04
N ASP A 182 -20.20 4.28 -9.81
CA ASP A 182 -20.98 3.61 -8.74
C ASP A 182 -21.55 2.26 -9.21
N VAL A 183 -20.67 1.35 -9.65
CA VAL A 183 -21.07 0.00 -10.03
C VAL A 183 -20.27 -0.99 -9.19
N ASP A 184 -21.00 -1.79 -8.39
CA ASP A 184 -20.46 -3.00 -7.77
C ASP A 184 -20.18 -4.05 -8.86
N THR A 185 -19.03 -3.84 -9.50
CA THR A 185 -18.60 -4.56 -10.69
C THR A 185 -18.49 -6.06 -10.39
N ASP A 186 -17.98 -6.43 -9.21
CA ASP A 186 -17.87 -7.83 -8.81
C ASP A 186 -19.24 -8.47 -8.67
N SER A 187 -20.19 -7.83 -7.98
CA SER A 187 -21.55 -8.36 -7.83
C SER A 187 -22.28 -8.49 -9.15
N GLU A 188 -22.13 -7.54 -10.07
CA GLU A 188 -22.75 -7.62 -11.39
C GLU A 188 -22.15 -8.76 -12.25
N ILE A 189 -20.82 -8.89 -12.25
CA ILE A 189 -20.16 -10.01 -12.91
C ILE A 189 -20.62 -11.34 -12.30
N ARG A 190 -20.65 -11.44 -10.96
CA ARG A 190 -21.12 -12.63 -10.25
C ARG A 190 -22.57 -12.97 -10.60
N ALA A 191 -23.45 -11.98 -10.72
CA ALA A 191 -24.85 -12.18 -11.09
C ALA A 191 -25.00 -12.79 -12.50
N ILE A 192 -24.11 -12.45 -13.43
CA ILE A 192 -24.06 -13.05 -14.77
C ILE A 192 -23.51 -14.47 -14.69
N ILE A 193 -22.35 -14.65 -14.08
CA ILE A 193 -21.62 -15.92 -14.09
C ILE A 193 -22.34 -17.01 -13.28
N ASN A 194 -23.01 -16.66 -12.18
CA ASN A 194 -23.75 -17.61 -11.33
C ASN A 194 -24.94 -18.30 -12.06
N LYS A 195 -25.32 -17.83 -13.25
CA LYS A 195 -26.28 -18.54 -14.12
C LYS A 195 -25.70 -19.85 -14.69
N TYR A 196 -24.37 -19.99 -14.71
CA TYR A 196 -23.64 -21.09 -15.32
C TYR A 196 -23.02 -21.98 -14.23
N LYS A 197 -23.66 -23.12 -13.93
CA LYS A 197 -23.30 -23.99 -12.78
C LYS A 197 -21.87 -24.53 -12.78
N GLU A 198 -21.25 -24.66 -13.95
CA GLU A 198 -19.89 -25.19 -14.09
C GLU A 198 -18.82 -24.10 -13.91
N MET A 199 -19.22 -22.83 -13.77
CA MET A 199 -18.31 -21.70 -13.63
C MET A 199 -18.19 -21.27 -12.16
N ASP A 200 -17.00 -20.80 -11.82
CA ASP A 200 -16.66 -20.23 -10.53
C ASP A 200 -16.58 -18.70 -10.66
N ALA A 201 -17.59 -18.02 -10.13
CA ALA A 201 -17.73 -16.58 -10.29
C ALA A 201 -16.58 -15.80 -9.64
N ASP A 202 -16.10 -16.20 -8.47
CA ASP A 202 -14.94 -15.58 -7.82
C ASP A 202 -13.70 -15.66 -8.72
N ALA A 203 -13.46 -16.83 -9.29
CA ALA A 203 -12.31 -17.06 -10.16
C ALA A 203 -12.39 -16.25 -11.45
N ILE A 204 -13.59 -16.13 -12.04
CA ILE A 204 -13.78 -15.33 -13.24
C ILE A 204 -13.59 -13.84 -12.95
N VAL A 205 -14.14 -13.31 -11.85
CA VAL A 205 -13.92 -11.92 -11.42
C VAL A 205 -12.43 -11.62 -11.33
N LEU A 206 -11.66 -12.46 -10.63
CA LEU A 206 -10.20 -12.32 -10.53
C LEU A 206 -9.53 -12.29 -11.92
N ASN A 207 -9.91 -13.17 -12.83
CA ASN A 207 -9.24 -13.31 -14.12
C ASN A 207 -9.65 -12.25 -15.17
N VAL A 208 -10.74 -11.51 -14.96
CA VAL A 208 -11.22 -10.47 -15.89
C VAL A 208 -10.93 -9.05 -15.39
N LEU A 209 -10.85 -8.83 -14.07
CA LEU A 209 -10.65 -7.51 -13.45
C LEU A 209 -9.24 -7.25 -12.94
N ASP A 210 -8.31 -8.21 -13.05
CA ASP A 210 -6.88 -7.94 -12.85
C ASP A 210 -6.39 -6.77 -13.70
N ALA A 211 -5.31 -6.11 -13.25
CA ALA A 211 -4.66 -5.06 -14.01
C ALA A 211 -4.37 -5.52 -15.45
N LYS A 212 -4.51 -4.61 -16.43
CA LYS A 212 -4.55 -4.99 -17.85
C LYS A 212 -3.26 -5.67 -18.32
N ASP A 213 -2.13 -5.33 -17.73
CA ASP A 213 -0.80 -5.89 -17.98
C ASP A 213 -0.52 -7.20 -17.22
N GLN A 214 -1.41 -7.63 -16.31
CA GLN A 214 -1.27 -8.88 -15.57
C GLN A 214 -1.81 -10.07 -16.37
N GLN A 215 -0.91 -10.97 -16.77
CA GLN A 215 -1.27 -12.19 -17.47
C GLN A 215 -1.63 -13.31 -16.48
N ASN A 216 -2.90 -13.71 -16.46
CA ASN A 216 -3.34 -14.92 -15.75
C ASN A 216 -3.04 -16.18 -16.56
N VAL A 217 -2.18 -17.05 -16.02
CA VAL A 217 -1.71 -18.26 -16.71
C VAL A 217 -2.44 -19.50 -16.21
N GLY A 218 -2.60 -19.65 -14.89
CA GLY A 218 -3.31 -20.78 -14.31
C GLY A 218 -3.81 -20.51 -12.90
N MET A 219 -4.73 -21.34 -12.44
CA MET A 219 -5.40 -21.15 -11.16
C MET A 219 -5.68 -22.48 -10.50
N PHE A 220 -5.53 -22.52 -9.18
CA PHE A 220 -5.71 -23.69 -8.36
C PHE A 220 -6.64 -23.36 -7.21
N LYS A 221 -7.51 -24.31 -6.86
CA LYS A 221 -8.27 -24.29 -5.62
C LYS A 221 -7.46 -24.98 -4.53
N ILE A 222 -7.31 -24.32 -3.40
CA ILE A 222 -6.66 -24.90 -2.23
C ILE A 222 -7.69 -25.77 -1.50
N THR A 223 -7.32 -27.00 -1.16
CA THR A 223 -8.20 -27.93 -0.44
C THR A 223 -7.93 -27.90 1.07
N PRO A 224 -8.89 -28.34 1.91
CA PRO A 224 -8.68 -28.46 3.36
C PRO A 224 -7.49 -29.35 3.75
N GLU A 225 -7.07 -30.27 2.88
CA GLU A 225 -5.90 -31.13 3.05
C GLU A 225 -4.58 -30.44 2.69
N PHE A 226 -4.61 -29.15 2.38
CA PHE A 226 -3.46 -28.34 1.97
C PHE A 226 -2.81 -28.81 0.66
N ASP A 227 -3.65 -29.21 -0.31
CA ASP A 227 -3.23 -29.43 -1.70
C ASP A 227 -3.79 -28.34 -2.62
N ALA A 228 -3.10 -28.09 -3.73
CA ALA A 228 -3.56 -27.22 -4.81
C ALA A 228 -4.08 -28.07 -5.97
N VAL A 229 -5.38 -28.00 -6.22
CA VAL A 229 -6.06 -28.70 -7.32
C VAL A 229 -6.27 -27.74 -8.47
N TYR A 230 -5.74 -28.07 -9.65
CA TYR A 230 -5.87 -27.21 -10.83
C TYR A 230 -7.34 -27.03 -11.20
N GLN A 231 -7.75 -25.78 -11.37
CA GLN A 231 -9.07 -25.41 -11.81
C GLN A 231 -9.08 -25.28 -13.33
N LYS A 232 -9.99 -25.99 -14.00
CA LYS A 232 -10.02 -26.02 -15.47
C LYS A 232 -10.42 -24.66 -16.02
N GLY A 233 -9.93 -24.33 -17.21
CA GLY A 233 -10.32 -23.12 -17.94
C GLY A 233 -11.83 -22.95 -18.16
N THR A 234 -12.59 -24.06 -18.15
CA THR A 234 -14.06 -24.04 -18.20
C THR A 234 -14.71 -23.47 -16.95
N GLU A 235 -14.03 -23.53 -15.81
CA GLU A 235 -14.53 -23.07 -14.52
C GLU A 235 -14.15 -21.60 -14.26
N ASN A 236 -12.95 -21.16 -14.70
CA ASN A 236 -12.38 -19.85 -14.34
C ASN A 236 -12.18 -18.87 -15.50
N GLY A 237 -12.58 -19.24 -16.73
CA GLY A 237 -12.45 -18.40 -17.91
C GLY A 237 -11.07 -18.38 -18.56
N LEU A 238 -10.05 -19.01 -17.96
CA LEU A 238 -8.71 -19.11 -18.53
C LEU A 238 -8.65 -20.12 -19.67
N LYS A 239 -7.52 -20.10 -20.39
CA LYS A 239 -7.21 -21.14 -21.38
C LYS A 239 -7.01 -22.48 -20.67
N LEU A 240 -7.59 -23.54 -21.21
CA LEU A 240 -7.29 -24.90 -20.74
C LEU A 240 -5.85 -25.26 -21.08
N LEU A 241 -5.07 -25.64 -20.06
CA LEU A 241 -3.67 -26.03 -20.20
C LEU A 241 -3.51 -27.55 -20.35
N GLY A 242 -2.41 -27.97 -20.98
CA GLY A 242 -2.02 -29.39 -21.03
C GLY A 242 -1.54 -29.90 -19.67
N THR A 243 -1.45 -31.21 -19.50
CA THR A 243 -1.03 -31.83 -18.23
C THR A 243 0.38 -31.45 -17.80
N GLU A 244 1.29 -31.26 -18.76
CA GLU A 244 2.68 -30.84 -18.50
C GLU A 244 2.76 -29.39 -17.99
N ASP A 245 2.00 -28.48 -18.60
CA ASP A 245 1.88 -27.09 -18.16
C ASP A 245 1.28 -27.01 -16.77
N GLN A 246 0.17 -27.72 -16.52
CA GLN A 246 -0.46 -27.80 -15.20
C GLN A 246 0.51 -28.31 -14.14
N ALA A 247 1.27 -29.37 -14.45
CA ALA A 247 2.27 -29.91 -13.55
C ALA A 247 3.42 -28.92 -13.29
N SER A 248 3.79 -28.12 -14.29
CA SER A 248 4.82 -27.08 -14.14
C SER A 248 4.34 -25.94 -13.23
N LEU A 249 3.11 -25.45 -13.41
CA LEU A 249 2.53 -24.44 -12.53
C LEU A 249 2.35 -24.97 -11.09
N LYS A 250 1.97 -26.25 -10.92
CA LYS A 250 1.86 -26.86 -9.58
C LYS A 250 3.21 -26.97 -8.85
N LYS A 251 4.35 -26.93 -9.56
CA LYS A 251 5.67 -26.86 -8.90
C LYS A 251 5.84 -25.54 -8.15
N ILE A 252 5.25 -24.45 -8.64
CA ILE A 252 5.31 -23.15 -7.97
C ILE A 252 4.59 -23.22 -6.63
N TRP A 253 3.39 -23.80 -6.58
CA TRP A 253 2.70 -24.09 -5.30
C TRP A 253 3.61 -24.88 -4.33
N LYS A 254 4.33 -25.90 -4.83
CA LYS A 254 5.28 -26.65 -4.01
C LYS A 254 6.45 -25.78 -3.53
N GLN A 255 6.97 -24.89 -4.36
CA GLN A 255 8.03 -23.95 -3.96
C GLN A 255 7.53 -22.97 -2.89
N THR A 256 6.32 -22.43 -3.05
CA THR A 256 5.66 -21.58 -2.05
C THR A 256 5.48 -22.30 -0.72
N THR A 257 4.92 -23.51 -0.74
CA THR A 257 4.63 -24.31 0.48
C THR A 257 5.86 -25.01 1.07
N ASN A 258 7.00 -24.99 0.37
CA ASN A 258 8.29 -25.33 0.96
C ASN A 258 8.83 -24.22 1.89
N ILE A 259 8.26 -23.03 1.83
CA ILE A 259 8.64 -21.86 2.63
C ILE A 259 7.54 -21.60 3.68
N LEU A 260 6.31 -21.39 3.21
CA LEU A 260 5.18 -20.98 4.04
C LEU A 260 4.46 -22.19 4.65
N PRO A 261 4.19 -22.18 5.97
CA PRO A 261 3.46 -23.26 6.64
C PRO A 261 1.99 -23.28 6.24
N LYS A 262 1.36 -24.46 6.36
CA LYS A 262 -0.02 -24.70 5.90
C LYS A 262 -1.06 -23.86 6.63
N GLU A 263 -0.78 -23.51 7.87
CA GLU A 263 -1.65 -22.77 8.76
C GLU A 263 -1.98 -21.38 8.20
N LEU A 264 -1.06 -20.77 7.43
CA LEU A 264 -1.28 -19.48 6.77
C LEU A 264 -2.32 -19.57 5.64
N PHE A 265 -2.53 -20.75 5.07
CA PHE A 265 -3.44 -20.93 3.93
C PHE A 265 -4.85 -21.36 4.35
N ALA A 266 -5.17 -21.37 5.64
CA ALA A 266 -6.47 -21.84 6.15
C ALA A 266 -7.66 -21.10 5.53
N ASN A 267 -7.52 -19.79 5.31
CA ASN A 267 -8.55 -18.94 4.69
C ASN A 267 -8.27 -18.64 3.20
N PHE A 268 -7.26 -19.27 2.60
CA PHE A 268 -6.98 -19.10 1.18
C PHE A 268 -7.82 -20.05 0.35
N LYS A 269 -8.66 -19.50 -0.53
CA LYS A 269 -9.46 -20.29 -1.47
C LYS A 269 -8.67 -20.64 -2.72
N TYR A 270 -7.80 -19.73 -3.17
CA TYR A 270 -7.09 -19.88 -4.43
C TYR A 270 -5.59 -19.62 -4.33
N PHE A 271 -4.86 -20.35 -5.17
CA PHE A 271 -3.51 -20.05 -5.57
C PHE A 271 -3.51 -19.82 -7.08
N LYS A 272 -3.15 -18.61 -7.52
CA LYS A 272 -3.13 -18.20 -8.92
C LYS A 272 -1.69 -18.01 -9.38
N VAL A 273 -1.41 -18.42 -10.62
CA VAL A 273 -0.13 -18.18 -11.28
C VAL A 273 -0.36 -17.22 -12.43
N GLY A 274 0.27 -16.06 -12.35
CA GLY A 274 0.12 -14.97 -13.30
C GLY A 274 0.86 -13.73 -12.83
N GLY A 275 1.18 -12.85 -13.77
CA GLY A 275 2.04 -11.70 -13.52
C GLY A 275 2.26 -10.83 -14.75
N ASP A 276 3.05 -9.77 -14.61
CA ASP A 276 3.42 -8.79 -15.65
C ASP A 276 4.81 -9.07 -16.27
N GLY A 277 5.49 -10.14 -15.84
CA GLY A 277 6.83 -10.51 -16.31
C GLY A 277 7.92 -10.05 -15.35
N GLU A 278 9.18 -10.26 -15.74
CA GLU A 278 10.32 -9.99 -14.83
C GLU A 278 10.34 -8.54 -14.31
N LEU A 279 10.69 -8.39 -13.03
CA LEU A 279 10.90 -7.10 -12.35
C LEU A 279 9.61 -6.26 -12.14
N GLY A 280 8.44 -6.86 -12.36
CA GLY A 280 7.12 -6.27 -12.13
C GLY A 280 6.57 -6.52 -10.74
N THR A 281 5.41 -7.16 -10.67
CA THR A 281 4.77 -7.68 -9.46
C THR A 281 5.13 -9.15 -9.28
N TYR A 282 5.90 -9.45 -8.23
CA TYR A 282 6.46 -10.78 -8.01
C TYR A 282 5.41 -11.75 -7.45
N ALA A 283 4.61 -11.26 -6.51
CA ALA A 283 3.46 -11.92 -5.93
C ALA A 283 2.54 -10.86 -5.34
N TYR A 284 1.30 -11.23 -5.05
CA TYR A 284 0.40 -10.44 -4.21
C TYR A 284 -0.63 -11.32 -3.51
N VAL A 285 -1.15 -10.87 -2.37
CA VAL A 285 -2.40 -11.39 -1.80
C VAL A 285 -3.54 -10.41 -1.89
N MET A 286 -4.75 -10.93 -1.90
CA MET A 286 -5.96 -10.10 -1.85
C MET A 286 -7.13 -10.83 -1.20
N PRO A 287 -8.02 -10.10 -0.49
CA PRO A 287 -9.30 -10.63 -0.06
C PRO A 287 -10.21 -10.88 -1.27
N LEU A 288 -11.12 -11.84 -1.12
CA LEU A 288 -12.11 -12.25 -2.13
C LEU A 288 -13.54 -11.88 -1.74
N ASP A 289 -13.71 -11.40 -0.51
CA ASP A 289 -14.97 -10.97 0.05
C ASP A 289 -14.78 -9.66 0.80
N SER A 290 -15.90 -8.98 1.06
CA SER A 290 -15.91 -7.66 1.67
C SER A 290 -15.58 -7.64 3.15
N GLU A 291 -15.36 -8.81 3.77
CA GLU A 291 -15.05 -8.94 5.20
C GLU A 291 -13.60 -9.36 5.43
N GLY A 292 -12.85 -9.66 4.37
CA GLY A 292 -11.48 -10.16 4.48
C GLY A 292 -11.38 -11.60 5.01
N LYS A 293 -12.43 -12.42 4.86
CA LYS A 293 -12.48 -13.80 5.40
C LYS A 293 -11.84 -14.84 4.49
N THR A 294 -11.80 -14.55 3.19
CA THR A 294 -11.35 -15.49 2.16
C THR A 294 -10.33 -14.80 1.27
N TRP A 295 -9.22 -15.49 0.97
CA TRP A 295 -8.08 -14.88 0.29
C TRP A 295 -7.63 -15.64 -0.94
N CYS A 296 -6.90 -14.94 -1.80
CA CYS A 296 -6.17 -15.49 -2.93
C CYS A 296 -4.71 -15.04 -2.86
N MET A 297 -3.79 -15.97 -3.11
CA MET A 297 -2.39 -15.65 -3.40
C MET A 297 -2.16 -15.74 -4.90
N VAL A 298 -1.43 -14.77 -5.44
CA VAL A 298 -0.99 -14.73 -6.83
C VAL A 298 0.53 -14.70 -6.86
N VAL A 299 1.13 -15.49 -7.75
CA VAL A 299 2.59 -15.54 -7.94
C VAL A 299 2.91 -15.38 -9.42
N ASP A 300 3.82 -14.46 -9.74
CA ASP A 300 4.38 -14.34 -11.08
C ASP A 300 5.40 -15.47 -11.29
N PRO A 301 5.18 -16.38 -12.25
CA PRO A 301 6.15 -17.44 -12.56
C PRO A 301 7.51 -16.93 -13.03
N ALA A 302 7.60 -15.71 -13.58
CA ALA A 302 8.84 -15.10 -14.07
C ALA A 302 9.81 -14.74 -12.93
N ASP A 303 9.26 -14.45 -11.74
CA ASP A 303 10.02 -14.02 -10.57
C ASP A 303 10.29 -15.16 -9.56
N VAL A 304 9.86 -16.39 -9.88
CA VAL A 304 10.24 -17.59 -9.13
C VAL A 304 11.65 -18.03 -9.53
N LYS A 305 12.65 -17.27 -9.06
CA LYS A 305 14.08 -17.46 -9.37
C LYS A 305 14.83 -18.10 -8.20
N GLY A 306 16.03 -18.60 -8.49
CA GLY A 306 16.94 -19.19 -7.50
C GLY A 306 17.88 -18.18 -6.84
N ASP A 307 17.57 -16.88 -6.94
CA ASP A 307 18.39 -15.75 -6.46
C ASP A 307 18.19 -15.43 -4.97
N GLY A 308 17.19 -16.04 -4.33
CA GLY A 308 16.94 -15.94 -2.90
C GLY A 308 16.01 -14.80 -2.47
N TYR A 309 15.43 -14.04 -3.41
CA TYR A 309 14.44 -12.99 -3.10
C TYR A 309 13.01 -13.54 -2.96
N TYR A 310 12.70 -14.64 -3.64
CA TYR A 310 11.36 -15.25 -3.61
C TYR A 310 10.84 -15.57 -2.19
N PRO A 311 11.65 -16.07 -1.24
CA PRO A 311 11.22 -16.23 0.16
C PRO A 311 10.84 -14.92 0.83
N TYR A 312 11.56 -13.82 0.56
CA TYR A 312 11.25 -12.50 1.13
C TYR A 312 9.88 -12.02 0.64
N THR A 313 9.66 -12.04 -0.68
CA THR A 313 8.37 -11.69 -1.28
C THR A 313 7.23 -12.52 -0.68
N LEU A 314 7.38 -13.83 -0.55
CA LEU A 314 6.31 -14.67 0.00
C LEU A 314 6.00 -14.39 1.47
N VAL A 315 7.01 -14.07 2.28
CA VAL A 315 6.81 -13.71 3.69
C VAL A 315 6.14 -12.34 3.79
N HIS A 316 6.53 -11.39 2.93
CA HIS A 316 5.91 -10.07 2.81
C HIS A 316 4.42 -10.19 2.48
N GLU A 317 4.09 -10.95 1.44
CA GLU A 317 2.70 -11.16 1.06
C GLU A 317 1.88 -11.86 2.16
N MET A 318 2.49 -12.76 2.93
CA MET A 318 1.82 -13.35 4.08
C MET A 318 1.66 -12.39 5.24
N ALA A 319 2.56 -11.41 5.40
CA ALA A 319 2.38 -10.37 6.38
C ALA A 319 1.09 -9.59 6.11
N HIS A 320 0.83 -9.19 4.87
CA HIS A 320 -0.45 -8.55 4.51
C HIS A 320 -1.67 -9.38 4.92
N TYR A 321 -1.69 -10.69 4.63
CA TYR A 321 -2.80 -11.53 5.10
C TYR A 321 -2.89 -11.56 6.63
N ILE A 322 -1.77 -11.72 7.34
CA ILE A 322 -1.74 -11.80 8.80
C ILE A 322 -2.27 -10.51 9.44
N THR A 323 -2.06 -9.36 8.80
CA THR A 323 -2.32 -8.02 9.34
C THR A 323 -3.56 -7.33 8.76
N LEU A 324 -4.15 -7.88 7.69
CA LEU A 324 -5.32 -7.32 7.01
C LEU A 324 -6.52 -8.29 6.90
N ASN A 325 -6.45 -9.50 7.46
CA ASN A 325 -7.61 -10.39 7.50
C ASN A 325 -8.74 -9.87 8.42
N GLU A 326 -9.87 -10.59 8.44
CA GLU A 326 -11.09 -10.22 9.16
C GLU A 326 -10.90 -10.05 10.68
N THR A 327 -9.82 -10.55 11.26
CA THR A 327 -9.52 -10.36 12.69
C THR A 327 -8.75 -9.08 12.96
N GLN A 328 -8.19 -8.44 11.93
CA GLN A 328 -7.27 -7.31 12.07
C GLN A 328 -7.84 -5.99 11.60
N VAL A 329 -8.74 -6.00 10.61
CA VAL A 329 -9.31 -4.78 10.03
C VAL A 329 -10.80 -4.93 9.79
N GLU A 330 -11.47 -3.80 9.61
CA GLU A 330 -12.84 -3.69 9.12
C GLU A 330 -12.79 -3.01 7.76
N TYR A 331 -13.21 -3.74 6.73
CA TYR A 331 -13.26 -3.24 5.37
C TYR A 331 -14.56 -2.48 5.13
N TYR A 332 -14.51 -1.49 4.23
CA TYR A 332 -15.70 -0.82 3.68
C TYR A 332 -16.57 -0.20 4.78
N THR A 333 -15.94 0.52 5.70
CA THR A 333 -16.63 1.34 6.70
C THR A 333 -16.79 2.77 6.20
N ASP A 334 -17.91 3.37 6.56
CA ASP A 334 -18.27 4.76 6.24
C ASP A 334 -18.16 5.69 7.45
N GLU A 335 -17.80 5.11 8.59
CA GLU A 335 -17.51 5.82 9.82
C GLU A 335 -16.17 6.56 9.70
N LEU A 336 -16.12 7.75 10.29
CA LEU A 336 -14.87 8.50 10.48
C LEU A 336 -14.37 8.22 11.89
N TYR A 337 -13.06 8.03 12.05
CA TYR A 337 -12.47 7.70 13.34
C TYR A 337 -11.50 8.79 13.82
N PRO A 338 -11.20 8.85 15.13
CA PRO A 338 -10.16 9.74 15.65
C PRO A 338 -8.80 9.43 15.02
N MET A 339 -7.88 10.41 15.02
CA MET A 339 -6.52 10.27 14.50
C MET A 339 -5.74 9.12 15.15
N ASP A 340 -6.08 8.72 16.37
CA ASP A 340 -5.46 7.57 17.06
C ASP A 340 -5.90 6.21 16.47
N ARG A 341 -6.85 6.20 15.53
CA ARG A 341 -7.29 5.03 14.78
C ARG A 341 -6.58 4.97 13.43
N PHE A 342 -5.93 3.85 13.12
CA PHE A 342 -5.34 3.68 11.80
C PHE A 342 -6.44 3.42 10.77
N GLU A 343 -6.49 4.27 9.76
CA GLU A 343 -7.30 4.10 8.57
C GLU A 343 -6.39 4.01 7.34
N ASP A 344 -6.68 3.05 6.48
CA ASP A 344 -6.15 2.97 5.13
C ASP A 344 -7.32 3.05 4.14
N TRP A 345 -7.04 3.22 2.84
CA TRP A 345 -7.99 3.52 1.77
C TRP A 345 -9.30 2.73 1.79
N LEU A 346 -9.30 1.49 2.27
CA LEU A 346 -10.48 0.64 2.35
C LEU A 346 -10.78 0.04 3.71
N CYS A 347 -9.86 0.16 4.65
CA CYS A 347 -9.99 -0.58 5.87
C CYS A 347 -9.51 0.24 7.04
N VAL A 348 -10.16 -0.01 8.17
CA VAL A 348 -9.79 0.58 9.44
C VAL A 348 -9.25 -0.55 10.28
N ALA A 349 -8.06 -0.38 10.86
CA ALA A 349 -7.50 -1.37 11.76
C ALA A 349 -8.47 -1.65 12.91
N LYS A 350 -8.45 -2.83 13.54
CA LYS A 350 -9.19 -3.13 14.78
C LYS A 350 -8.40 -2.69 16.02
N GLU A 351 -9.05 -2.39 17.15
CA GLU A 351 -8.35 -1.71 18.27
C GLU A 351 -7.24 -2.55 18.88
N ASP A 352 -7.45 -3.86 18.89
CA ASP A 352 -6.56 -4.89 19.38
C ASP A 352 -5.74 -5.55 18.25
N SER A 353 -5.75 -5.00 17.04
CA SER A 353 -5.00 -5.55 15.91
C SER A 353 -3.51 -5.21 15.97
N TYR A 354 -2.71 -6.04 15.31
CA TYR A 354 -1.28 -5.78 15.15
C TYR A 354 -1.05 -4.48 14.37
N LEU A 355 -1.85 -4.22 13.33
CA LEU A 355 -1.73 -3.02 12.49
C LEU A 355 -1.98 -1.74 13.30
N GLN A 356 -3.00 -1.76 14.17
CA GLN A 356 -3.28 -0.62 15.05
C GLN A 356 -2.16 -0.38 16.06
N ALA A 357 -1.60 -1.45 16.64
CA ALA A 357 -0.49 -1.35 17.57
C ALA A 357 0.80 -0.86 16.88
N PHE A 358 1.07 -1.36 15.67
CA PHE A 358 2.20 -0.95 14.84
C PHE A 358 2.08 0.54 14.45
N TYR A 359 0.92 0.96 13.95
CA TYR A 359 0.63 2.35 13.66
C TYR A 359 0.92 3.27 14.85
N LYS A 360 0.39 2.92 16.03
CA LYS A 360 0.57 3.72 17.25
C LYS A 360 2.02 3.88 17.66
N LEU A 361 2.85 2.88 17.42
CA LEU A 361 4.25 2.89 17.83
C LEU A 361 5.16 3.58 16.82
N PHE A 362 4.88 3.45 15.52
CA PHE A 362 5.86 3.78 14.48
C PHE A 362 5.37 4.82 13.47
N TRP A 363 4.06 5.05 13.34
CA TRP A 363 3.50 5.91 12.28
C TRP A 363 2.65 7.08 12.79
N ARG A 364 1.95 6.95 13.92
CA ARG A 364 0.96 7.95 14.40
C ARG A 364 1.50 9.38 14.39
N ASP A 365 2.74 9.56 14.81
CA ASP A 365 3.34 10.89 14.95
C ASP A 365 3.88 11.48 13.63
N ILE A 366 3.94 10.69 12.55
CA ILE A 366 4.48 11.09 11.24
C ILE A 366 3.48 10.94 10.09
N ILE A 367 2.36 10.26 10.30
CA ILE A 367 1.46 9.84 9.21
C ILE A 367 0.83 11.02 8.47
N THR A 368 0.55 12.14 9.15
CA THR A 368 -0.09 13.29 8.49
C THR A 368 0.88 14.01 7.57
N ASP A 369 2.16 14.10 7.95
CA ASP A 369 3.23 14.60 7.08
C ASP A 369 3.32 13.75 5.80
N TRP A 370 3.18 12.43 5.93
CA TRP A 370 3.05 11.52 4.78
C TRP A 370 1.77 11.74 3.95
N TYR A 371 0.61 11.96 4.58
CA TYR A 371 -0.66 12.17 3.86
C TYR A 371 -0.73 13.50 3.09
N ILE A 372 -0.01 14.55 3.53
CA ILE A 372 0.01 15.84 2.83
C ILE A 372 0.56 15.68 1.43
N ASP A 373 1.63 14.89 1.28
CA ASP A 373 2.22 14.57 -0.01
C ASP A 373 2.92 13.21 0.06
N SER A 374 2.18 12.13 -0.23
CA SER A 374 2.71 10.77 -0.17
C SER A 374 3.74 10.46 -1.25
N ASP A 375 3.85 11.32 -2.27
CA ASP A 375 4.83 11.22 -3.34
C ASP A 375 6.08 12.08 -3.05
N ASN A 376 6.09 12.83 -1.94
CA ASN A 376 7.21 13.64 -1.52
C ASN A 376 8.42 12.77 -1.14
N PRO A 377 9.52 12.80 -1.91
CA PRO A 377 10.68 11.97 -1.62
C PRO A 377 11.39 12.39 -0.33
N TYR A 378 11.22 13.63 0.13
CA TYR A 378 11.86 14.11 1.35
C TYR A 378 11.33 13.41 2.60
N PHE A 379 10.10 12.87 2.58
CA PHE A 379 9.56 12.08 3.70
C PHE A 379 10.46 10.88 3.97
N TYR A 380 10.75 10.07 2.94
CA TYR A 380 11.66 8.96 3.09
C TYR A 380 13.06 9.41 3.55
N TYR A 381 13.62 10.46 2.96
CA TYR A 381 14.99 10.89 3.27
C TYR A 381 15.19 11.39 4.70
N ARG A 382 14.18 11.99 5.33
CA ARG A 382 14.25 12.38 6.75
C ARG A 382 13.94 11.25 7.72
N HIS A 383 13.52 10.09 7.22
CA HIS A 383 13.12 8.91 8.00
C HIS A 383 13.86 7.63 7.56
N GLN A 384 15.06 7.74 6.97
CA GLN A 384 15.75 6.57 6.43
C GLN A 384 16.10 5.56 7.52
N SER A 385 16.43 6.03 8.73
CA SER A 385 16.71 5.15 9.85
C SER A 385 15.47 4.42 10.35
N ASP A 386 14.26 4.96 10.15
CA ASP A 386 13.01 4.38 10.61
C ASP A 386 12.58 3.19 9.74
N PHE A 387 12.91 3.19 8.45
CA PHE A 387 12.41 2.21 7.48
C PHE A 387 13.43 1.13 7.11
N ILE A 388 12.94 -0.12 7.02
CA ILE A 388 13.79 -1.27 6.71
C ILE A 388 14.25 -1.30 5.25
N THR A 389 13.44 -0.70 4.36
CA THR A 389 13.68 -0.48 2.93
C THR A 389 13.05 0.86 2.51
N GLY A 390 13.39 1.36 1.33
CA GLY A 390 12.69 2.52 0.75
C GLY A 390 11.24 2.19 0.38
N TYR A 391 10.93 0.92 0.09
CA TYR A 391 9.57 0.47 -0.14
C TYR A 391 8.71 0.53 1.12
N ALA A 392 9.28 0.23 2.30
CA ALA A 392 8.57 0.34 3.56
C ALA A 392 8.02 1.76 3.86
N SER A 393 8.65 2.82 3.35
CA SER A 393 8.15 4.19 3.60
C SER A 393 6.92 4.57 2.76
N THR A 394 6.42 3.67 1.91
CA THR A 394 5.37 4.02 0.97
C THR A 394 3.98 4.02 1.59
N ASP A 395 3.78 3.30 2.69
CA ASP A 395 2.67 3.44 3.64
C ASP A 395 2.87 2.51 4.85
N CYS A 396 2.04 2.69 5.89
CA CYS A 396 2.12 1.92 7.14
C CYS A 396 1.91 0.41 6.94
N THR A 397 1.07 0.00 5.98
CA THR A 397 0.79 -1.43 5.75
C THR A 397 1.97 -2.13 5.08
N GLU A 398 2.65 -1.43 4.16
CA GLU A 398 3.87 -1.88 3.51
C GLU A 398 5.05 -1.94 4.49
N ASP A 399 5.22 -0.91 5.34
CA ASP A 399 6.25 -0.94 6.38
C ASP A 399 6.09 -2.14 7.32
N MET A 400 4.86 -2.43 7.72
CA MET A 400 4.57 -3.57 8.57
C MET A 400 4.92 -4.90 7.88
N ALA A 401 4.63 -5.03 6.58
CA ALA A 401 4.91 -6.23 5.80
C ALA A 401 6.42 -6.44 5.55
N GLU A 402 7.13 -5.37 5.18
CA GLU A 402 8.57 -5.34 5.02
C GLU A 402 9.28 -5.65 6.35
N SER A 403 8.85 -5.00 7.43
CA SER A 403 9.42 -5.20 8.77
C SER A 403 9.18 -6.62 9.30
N PHE A 404 8.02 -7.22 9.03
CA PHE A 404 7.77 -8.63 9.38
C PHE A 404 8.67 -9.58 8.59
N SER A 405 8.86 -9.32 7.30
CA SER A 405 9.75 -10.10 6.43
C SER A 405 11.19 -10.05 6.90
N ALA A 406 11.67 -8.85 7.25
CA ALA A 406 12.96 -8.63 7.86
C ALA A 406 13.07 -9.34 9.22
N TYR A 407 12.05 -9.25 10.08
CA TYR A 407 12.00 -9.98 11.35
C TYR A 407 12.16 -11.48 11.15
N VAL A 408 11.51 -12.07 10.14
CA VAL A 408 11.59 -13.51 9.90
C VAL A 408 12.95 -13.92 9.34
N LEU A 409 13.47 -13.17 8.35
CA LEU A 409 14.57 -13.62 7.49
C LEU A 409 15.93 -13.01 7.80
N LEU A 410 15.99 -11.82 8.40
CA LEU A 410 17.25 -11.19 8.76
C LEU A 410 17.72 -11.60 10.16
N ASP A 411 19.04 -11.68 10.30
CA ASP A 411 19.68 -11.90 11.60
C ASP A 411 19.64 -10.65 12.49
N LYS A 412 19.70 -9.45 11.89
CA LYS A 412 19.71 -8.17 12.60
C LYS A 412 19.16 -7.05 11.71
N ALA A 413 18.54 -6.05 12.34
CA ALA A 413 18.13 -4.82 11.68
C ALA A 413 19.33 -3.88 11.42
N PRO A 414 19.24 -2.96 10.44
CA PRO A 414 20.30 -2.00 10.14
C PRO A 414 20.43 -0.89 11.19
N THR A 415 19.33 -0.50 11.84
CA THR A 415 19.27 0.64 12.78
C THR A 415 18.55 0.25 14.08
N PRO A 416 18.75 1.00 15.19
CA PRO A 416 17.96 0.81 16.40
C PRO A 416 16.44 0.94 16.20
N GLU A 417 16.01 1.87 15.34
CA GLU A 417 14.60 2.17 15.04
C GLU A 417 13.95 0.99 14.32
N THR A 418 14.61 0.46 13.28
CA THR A 418 14.16 -0.77 12.61
C THR A 418 14.25 -1.99 13.53
N GLN A 419 15.25 -2.08 14.42
CA GLN A 419 15.31 -3.16 15.41
C GLN A 419 14.09 -3.15 16.35
N ALA A 420 13.57 -1.97 16.74
CA ALA A 420 12.37 -1.88 17.55
C ALA A 420 11.13 -2.47 16.86
N LYS A 421 11.05 -2.37 15.51
CA LYS A 421 10.00 -3.02 14.72
C LYS A 421 10.14 -4.54 14.71
N LEU A 422 11.37 -5.06 14.64
CA LEU A 422 11.62 -6.50 14.77
C LEU A 422 11.24 -7.02 16.16
N ASP A 423 11.60 -6.27 17.21
CA ASP A 423 11.28 -6.58 18.60
C ASP A 423 9.77 -6.55 18.86
N PHE A 424 9.03 -5.66 18.17
CA PHE A 424 7.57 -5.63 18.20
C PHE A 424 6.99 -6.99 17.80
N PHE A 425 7.41 -7.58 16.68
CA PHE A 425 6.94 -8.91 16.27
C PHE A 425 7.42 -10.03 17.20
N ASP A 426 8.64 -9.90 17.75
CA ASP A 426 9.18 -10.87 18.72
C ASP A 426 8.37 -10.92 20.02
N SER A 427 7.69 -9.82 20.36
CA SER A 427 6.85 -9.72 21.56
C SER A 427 5.57 -10.59 21.49
N TYR A 428 5.14 -11.00 20.29
CA TYR A 428 3.96 -11.84 20.07
C TYR A 428 4.35 -13.32 19.97
N PRO A 429 3.97 -14.19 20.95
CA PRO A 429 4.38 -15.59 20.98
C PRO A 429 4.00 -16.39 19.73
N GLU A 430 2.83 -16.11 19.16
CA GLU A 430 2.31 -16.71 17.93
C GLU A 430 3.12 -16.31 16.70
N LEU A 431 3.54 -15.05 16.58
CA LEU A 431 4.38 -14.59 15.46
C LEU A 431 5.81 -15.14 15.59
N LYS A 432 6.32 -15.28 16.82
CA LYS A 432 7.58 -15.98 17.10
C LYS A 432 7.54 -17.47 16.75
N ALA A 433 6.43 -18.14 17.05
CA ALA A 433 6.22 -19.52 16.63
C ALA A 433 6.15 -19.64 15.10
N LEU A 434 5.42 -18.73 14.44
CA LEU A 434 5.31 -18.68 12.99
C LEU A 434 6.66 -18.46 12.30
N LYS A 435 7.47 -17.49 12.78
CA LYS A 435 8.85 -17.27 12.32
C LYS A 435 9.66 -18.57 12.38
N LYS A 436 9.59 -19.30 13.49
CA LYS A 436 10.28 -20.57 13.65
C LYS A 436 9.81 -21.62 12.63
N ASP A 437 8.51 -21.70 12.35
CA ASP A 437 7.96 -22.65 11.41
C ASP A 437 8.39 -22.34 9.96
N ILE A 438 8.38 -21.06 9.57
CA ILE A 438 8.90 -20.61 8.26
C ILE A 438 10.39 -20.96 8.13
N LEU A 439 11.22 -20.62 9.12
CA LEU A 439 12.65 -20.92 9.10
C LEU A 439 12.94 -22.43 9.09
N ASN A 440 12.13 -23.23 9.80
CA ASN A 440 12.25 -24.69 9.77
C ASN A 440 11.92 -25.25 8.39
N ASN A 441 10.89 -24.73 7.72
CA ASN A 441 10.52 -25.12 6.37
C ASN A 441 11.63 -24.78 5.37
N ILE A 442 12.14 -23.55 5.39
CA ILE A 442 13.27 -23.09 4.58
C ILE A 442 14.46 -24.03 4.74
N LYS A 443 14.87 -24.30 6.00
CA LYS A 443 16.00 -25.17 6.32
C LYS A 443 15.77 -26.61 5.87
N LYS A 444 14.60 -27.18 6.16
CA LYS A 444 14.24 -28.58 5.84
C LYS A 444 14.22 -28.82 4.33
N ASN A 445 13.74 -27.84 3.57
CA ASN A 445 13.59 -27.93 2.12
C ASN A 445 14.81 -27.40 1.34
N GLY A 446 15.84 -26.90 2.03
CA GLY A 446 17.07 -26.39 1.40
C GLY A 446 16.83 -25.16 0.54
N VAL A 447 15.90 -24.29 0.95
CA VAL A 447 15.59 -23.05 0.22
C VAL A 447 16.69 -22.02 0.52
N TYR A 448 17.28 -21.45 -0.54
CA TYR A 448 18.22 -20.34 -0.42
C TYR A 448 17.46 -19.03 -0.17
N VAL A 449 17.97 -18.22 0.76
CA VAL A 449 17.46 -16.88 1.09
C VAL A 449 18.60 -15.90 0.87
N SER A 450 18.31 -14.82 0.15
CA SER A 450 19.28 -13.75 -0.06
C SER A 450 19.62 -13.07 1.28
N PRO A 451 20.89 -12.73 1.55
CA PRO A 451 21.23 -11.89 2.70
C PRO A 451 20.81 -10.42 2.52
N GLU A 452 20.46 -10.03 1.30
CA GLU A 452 19.94 -8.70 0.92
C GLU A 452 18.43 -8.79 0.71
N MET A 453 17.69 -7.76 1.12
CA MET A 453 16.22 -7.71 0.98
C MET A 453 15.76 -7.24 -0.40
N GLU A 454 16.52 -6.34 -1.00
CA GLU A 454 16.28 -5.84 -2.35
C GLU A 454 17.48 -6.14 -3.25
N PRO A 455 17.26 -6.50 -4.52
CA PRO A 455 18.35 -6.57 -5.47
C PRO A 455 19.00 -5.20 -5.62
N ALA A 456 20.33 -5.14 -5.61
CA ALA A 456 21.05 -3.93 -5.96
C ALA A 456 20.63 -3.47 -7.36
N TYR A 457 19.89 -2.37 -7.45
CA TYR A 457 19.67 -1.70 -8.73
C TYR A 457 21.02 -1.16 -9.19
N GLU A 458 21.46 -1.55 -10.39
CA GLU A 458 22.54 -0.83 -11.07
C GLU A 458 22.03 0.61 -11.24
N GLN A 459 22.48 1.53 -10.37
CA GLN A 459 22.34 2.95 -10.63
C GLN A 459 23.11 3.20 -11.91
N GLU A 460 22.40 3.45 -13.02
CA GLU A 460 23.04 4.08 -14.17
C GLU A 460 23.71 5.36 -13.64
N ASP A 461 25.04 5.38 -13.75
CA ASP A 461 25.90 6.46 -13.26
C ASP A 461 25.56 7.77 -13.98
N ARG A 462 24.57 8.51 -13.44
CA ARG A 462 24.14 9.82 -13.93
C ARG A 462 25.05 10.97 -13.43
N SER A 463 26.22 10.67 -12.86
CA SER A 463 27.19 11.70 -12.47
C SER A 463 27.62 12.59 -13.65
N ALA A 464 27.63 12.04 -14.87
CA ALA A 464 27.98 12.78 -16.09
C ALA A 464 26.96 13.86 -16.50
N GLU A 465 25.70 13.78 -16.06
CA GLU A 465 24.68 14.81 -16.33
C GLU A 465 24.75 15.95 -15.31
N LEU A 466 25.10 15.64 -14.05
CA LEU A 466 25.27 16.64 -12.98
C LEU A 466 26.46 17.57 -13.27
N ASP A 467 27.58 17.02 -13.78
CA ASP A 467 28.76 17.80 -14.15
C ASP A 467 28.48 18.76 -15.32
N ASN A 468 27.62 18.38 -16.27
CA ASN A 468 27.22 19.27 -17.35
C ASN A 468 26.27 20.38 -16.87
N PHE A 469 25.39 20.11 -15.91
CA PHE A 469 24.47 21.11 -15.37
C PHE A 469 25.18 22.15 -14.49
N ILE A 470 26.15 21.72 -13.67
CA ILE A 470 26.99 22.62 -12.86
C ILE A 470 27.86 23.51 -13.76
N ASN A 471 28.42 22.97 -14.85
CA ASN A 471 29.19 23.77 -15.81
C ASN A 471 28.34 24.80 -16.57
N VAL A 472 27.07 24.51 -16.84
CA VAL A 472 26.13 25.47 -17.44
C VAL A 472 25.75 26.60 -16.46
N MET A 473 25.56 26.29 -15.17
CA MET A 473 25.23 27.29 -14.15
C MET A 473 26.42 28.20 -13.79
N ILE A 474 27.64 27.66 -13.75
CA ILE A 474 28.88 28.45 -13.59
C ILE A 474 29.12 29.34 -14.82
N GLY A 475 28.85 28.84 -16.03
CA GLY A 475 28.96 29.64 -17.26
C GLY A 475 27.98 30.80 -17.36
N ILE A 476 26.79 30.70 -16.76
CA ILE A 476 25.79 31.79 -16.72
C ILE A 476 26.18 32.88 -15.71
N THR A 477 26.86 32.53 -14.61
CA THR A 477 27.30 33.51 -13.61
C THR A 477 28.48 34.36 -14.08
N GLU A 478 29.33 33.87 -14.99
CA GLU A 478 30.43 34.64 -15.58
C GLU A 478 29.98 35.60 -16.71
N ILE A 479 28.81 35.38 -17.31
CA ILE A 479 28.25 36.24 -18.37
C ILE A 479 27.43 37.42 -17.80
N MET A 480 27.04 37.35 -16.52
CA MET A 480 26.22 38.36 -15.83
C MET A 480 26.98 39.18 -14.76
N GLY A 481 28.32 39.07 -14.71
CA GLY A 481 29.20 39.84 -13.81
C GLY A 481 29.79 41.09 -14.44
#